data_AF-A0A849DW34-F1
#
_entry.id   AF-A0A849DW34-F1
#
_cell.length_a   1.000
_cell.length_b   1.000
_cell.length_c   1.000
_cell.angle_alpha   90.00
_cell.angle_beta   90.00
_cell.angle_gamma   90.00
#
_symmetry.space_group_name_H-M   'P 1'
#
loop_
_entity.id
_entity.type
_entity.pdbx_description
1 polymer ?
#
loop_
_entity_poly.entity_id
_entity_poly.type
_entity_poly.pdbx_seq_one_letter_code
_entity_poly.pdbx_strand_id
1 'polypeptide(L)'
;MNIQIPVMLGILCVALAGHYVSQKILLKKGWEAADPKPFINRLMINGAILIIIAIAALLIARKPYGMFGILLFIEGAVCVTFGRKLSRKGK
;
A
#
# COMPACT_ATOMS: atom_id res chain seq x y z
N MET A 1 -22.60 -8.07 19.25
CA MET A 1 -21.36 -7.75 18.53
C MET A 1 -21.64 -7.92 17.04
N ASN A 2 -21.47 -6.90 16.21
CA ASN A 2 -21.90 -6.94 14.80
C ASN A 2 -20.85 -7.69 13.95
N ILE A 3 -21.17 -8.91 13.49
CA ILE A 3 -20.24 -9.85 12.81
C ILE A 3 -19.68 -9.28 11.50
N GLN A 4 -20.37 -8.30 10.91
CA GLN A 4 -19.97 -7.66 9.65
C GLN A 4 -18.61 -6.94 9.73
N ILE A 5 -18.29 -6.31 10.86
CA ILE A 5 -17.04 -5.54 11.01
C ILE A 5 -15.80 -6.45 11.03
N PRO A 6 -15.74 -7.53 11.85
CA PRO A 6 -14.63 -8.49 11.79
C PRO A 6 -14.44 -9.14 10.42
N VAL A 7 -15.53 -9.48 9.72
CA VAL A 7 -15.46 -10.09 8.38
C VAL A 7 -14.86 -9.10 7.37
N MET A 8 -15.31 -7.84 7.34
CA MET A 8 -14.72 -6.82 6.46
C MET A 8 -13.23 -6.57 6.78
N LEU A 9 -12.87 -6.52 8.06
CA LEU A 9 -11.47 -6.35 8.47
C LEU A 9 -10.62 -7.55 8.00
N GLY A 10 -11.13 -8.77 8.15
CA GLY A 10 -10.46 -9.98 7.66
C GLY A 10 -10.20 -9.93 6.15
N ILE A 11 -11.23 -9.54 5.37
CA ILE A 11 -11.11 -9.37 3.92
C ILE A 11 -10.06 -8.30 3.57
N LEU A 12 -10.09 -7.16 4.25
CA LEU A 12 -9.11 -6.10 4.05
C LEU A 12 -7.68 -6.59 4.34
N CYS A 13 -7.48 -7.31 5.43
CA CYS A 13 -6.16 -7.85 5.78
C CYS A 13 -5.63 -8.82 4.71
N VAL A 14 -6.47 -9.72 4.19
CA VAL A 14 -6.09 -10.63 3.11
C VAL A 14 -5.75 -9.86 1.83
N ALA A 15 -6.56 -8.86 1.48
CA ALA A 15 -6.31 -8.01 0.32
C ALA A 15 -4.99 -7.23 0.45
N LEU A 16 -4.70 -6.66 1.62
CA LEU A 16 -3.45 -5.95 1.88
C LEU A 16 -2.24 -6.88 1.88
N ALA A 17 -2.37 -8.10 2.41
CA ALA A 17 -1.29 -9.08 2.32
C ALA A 17 -0.97 -9.45 0.86
N GLY A 18 -1.98 -9.69 0.03
CA GLY A 18 -1.79 -9.94 -1.39
C GLY A 18 -1.19 -8.73 -2.12
N HIS A 19 -1.64 -7.53 -1.78
CA HIS A 19 -1.08 -6.28 -2.30
C HIS A 19 0.40 -6.15 -1.94
N TYR A 20 0.77 -6.33 -0.67
CA TYR A 20 2.15 -6.27 -0.19
C TYR A 20 3.08 -7.22 -0.95
N VAL A 21 2.65 -8.48 -1.13
CA VAL A 21 3.41 -9.47 -1.90
C VAL A 21 3.62 -9.00 -3.33
N SER A 22 2.58 -8.45 -3.97
CA SER A 22 2.66 -7.88 -5.33
C SER A 22 3.64 -6.72 -5.40
N GLN A 23 3.62 -5.79 -4.44
CA GLN A 23 4.56 -4.66 -4.40
C GLN A 23 6.00 -5.11 -4.15
N LYS A 24 6.21 -6.16 -3.34
CA LYS A 24 7.52 -6.79 -3.13
C LYS A 24 8.05 -7.43 -4.40
N ILE A 25 7.20 -8.11 -5.17
CA ILE A 25 7.56 -8.65 -6.49
C ILE A 25 7.90 -7.51 -7.45
N LEU A 26 7.13 -6.42 -7.45
CA LEU A 26 7.36 -5.25 -8.29
C LEU A 26 8.71 -4.59 -7.97
N LEU A 27 9.04 -4.47 -6.67
CA LEU A 27 10.35 -4.01 -6.22
C LEU A 27 11.47 -4.92 -6.75
N LYS A 28 11.32 -6.25 -6.61
CA LYS A 28 12.31 -7.21 -7.10
C LYS A 28 12.54 -7.06 -8.61
N LYS A 29 11.46 -7.02 -9.39
CA LYS A 29 11.52 -6.82 -10.85
C LYS A 29 12.20 -5.50 -11.21
N GLY A 30 11.87 -4.40 -10.52
CA GLY A 30 12.55 -3.13 -10.72
C GLY A 30 14.04 -3.19 -10.35
N TRP A 31 14.41 -3.99 -9.36
CA TRP A 31 15.80 -4.19 -8.96
C TRP A 31 16.60 -4.99 -9.99
N GLU A 32 15.96 -5.84 -10.78
CA GLU A 32 16.60 -6.65 -11.82
C GLU A 32 16.53 -5.96 -13.21
N ALA A 33 15.64 -4.99 -13.37
CA ALA A 33 15.47 -4.25 -14.62
C ALA A 33 16.66 -3.32 -14.94
N ALA A 34 16.95 -3.19 -16.23
CA ALA A 34 17.89 -2.22 -16.77
C ALA A 34 17.42 -0.78 -16.55
N ASP A 35 16.13 -0.51 -16.81
CA ASP A 35 15.47 0.75 -16.44
C ASP A 35 14.48 0.53 -15.28
N PRO A 36 14.81 0.97 -14.05
CA PRO A 36 13.92 0.84 -12.90
C PRO A 36 12.78 1.87 -12.88
N LYS A 37 12.81 2.91 -13.72
CA LYS A 37 11.89 4.07 -13.65
C LYS A 37 10.40 3.70 -13.74
N PRO A 38 9.95 2.79 -14.62
CA PRO A 38 8.54 2.39 -14.68
C PRO A 38 8.06 1.73 -13.39
N PHE A 39 8.92 0.94 -12.74
CA PHE A 39 8.62 0.26 -11.48
C PHE A 39 8.55 1.24 -10.32
N ILE A 40 9.46 2.23 -10.28
CA ILE A 40 9.40 3.34 -9.32
C ILE A 40 8.08 4.06 -9.46
N ASN A 41 7.71 4.51 -10.65
CA ASN A 41 6.47 5.25 -10.88
C ASN A 41 5.25 4.45 -10.43
N ARG A 42 5.20 3.15 -10.75
CA ARG A 42 4.09 2.29 -10.35
C ARG A 42 4.01 2.10 -8.83
N LEU A 43 5.14 1.91 -8.15
CA LEU A 43 5.19 1.87 -6.68
C LEU A 43 4.71 3.19 -6.05
N MET A 44 5.14 4.33 -6.59
CA MET A 44 4.76 5.65 -6.11
C MET A 44 3.26 5.92 -6.32
N ILE A 45 2.71 5.58 -7.48
CA ILE A 45 1.28 5.73 -7.80
C ILE A 45 0.44 4.84 -6.87
N ASN A 46 0.80 3.57 -6.72
CA ASN A 46 0.09 2.66 -5.82
C ASN A 46 0.09 3.20 -4.37
N GLY A 47 1.25 3.68 -3.92
CA GLY A 47 1.40 4.29 -2.60
C GLY A 47 0.53 5.53 -2.41
N ALA A 48 0.55 6.45 -3.38
CA ALA A 48 -0.24 7.67 -3.33
C ALA A 48 -1.75 7.39 -3.30
N ILE A 49 -2.23 6.47 -4.14
CA ILE A 49 -3.65 6.07 -4.16
C ILE A 49 -4.07 5.53 -2.79
N LEU A 50 -3.28 4.64 -2.20
CA LEU A 50 -3.59 4.07 -0.88
C LEU A 50 -3.59 5.14 0.23
N ILE A 51 -2.65 6.08 0.20
CA ILE A 51 -2.58 7.18 1.17
C ILE A 51 -3.82 8.09 1.03
N ILE A 52 -4.26 8.41 -0.19
CA ILE A 52 -5.47 9.23 -0.41
C ILE A 52 -6.71 8.53 0.17
N ILE A 53 -6.88 7.22 -0.10
CA ILE A 53 -8.00 6.43 0.43
C ILE A 53 -7.91 6.34 1.96
N ALA A 54 -6.71 6.16 2.50
CA ALA A 54 -6.46 6.12 3.94
C ALA A 54 -6.87 7.43 4.63
N ILE A 55 -6.46 8.58 4.09
CA ILE A 55 -6.83 9.89 4.61
C ILE A 55 -8.35 10.06 4.58
N ALA A 56 -9.01 9.71 3.47
CA ALA A 56 -10.47 9.78 3.38
C ALA A 56 -11.15 8.90 4.45
N ALA A 57 -10.66 7.68 4.68
CA ALA A 57 -11.19 6.79 5.71
C ALA A 57 -10.95 7.32 7.13
N LEU A 58 -9.81 7.95 7.40
CA LEU A 58 -9.48 8.58 8.68
C LEU A 58 -10.36 9.80 8.97
N LEU A 59 -10.64 10.63 7.97
CA LEU A 59 -11.49 11.82 8.11
C LEU A 59 -12.94 11.48 8.49
N ILE A 60 -13.43 10.32 8.07
CA ILE A 60 -14.77 9.84 8.45
C ILE A 60 -14.83 9.54 9.97
N ALA A 61 -13.70 9.24 10.61
CA ALA A 61 -13.50 9.11 12.06
C ALA A 61 -14.50 8.21 12.83
N ARG A 62 -15.25 7.35 12.14
CA ARG A 62 -16.19 6.38 12.72
C ARG A 62 -15.61 4.97 12.66
N LYS A 63 -15.94 4.13 13.65
CA LYS A 63 -15.68 2.68 13.53
C LYS A 63 -16.46 2.12 12.33
N PRO A 64 -15.87 1.25 11.50
CA PRO A 64 -14.51 0.68 11.56
C PRO A 64 -13.44 1.43 10.74
N TYR A 65 -13.81 2.53 10.07
CA TYR A 65 -12.99 3.20 9.06
C TYR A 65 -11.66 3.75 9.58
N GLY A 66 -11.57 4.12 10.86
CA GLY A 66 -10.29 4.53 11.46
C GLY A 66 -9.21 3.45 11.37
N MET A 67 -9.56 2.19 11.65
CA MET A 67 -8.61 1.08 11.57
C MET A 67 -8.27 0.74 10.12
N PHE A 68 -9.24 0.79 9.21
CA PHE A 68 -9.00 0.60 7.79
C PHE A 68 -8.06 1.68 7.23
N GLY A 69 -8.27 2.93 7.62
CA GLY A 69 -7.43 4.06 7.25
C GLY A 69 -5.98 3.86 7.69
N ILE A 70 -5.74 3.44 8.93
CA ILE A 70 -4.38 3.15 9.42
C ILE A 70 -3.72 2.03 8.60
N LEU A 71 -4.41 0.92 8.35
CA LEU A 71 -3.86 -0.20 7.60
C LEU A 71 -3.51 0.18 6.16
N LEU A 72 -4.41 0.91 5.48
CA LEU A 72 -4.17 1.43 4.13
C LEU A 72 -3.02 2.43 4.10
N PHE A 73 -2.89 3.27 5.12
CA PHE A 73 -1.81 4.25 5.23
C PHE A 73 -0.45 3.54 5.32
N ILE A 74 -0.34 2.52 6.17
CA ILE A 74 0.88 1.72 6.33
C ILE A 74 1.27 1.08 5.00
N GLU A 75 0.32 0.43 4.32
CA GLU A 75 0.59 -0.22 3.03
C GLU A 75 0.99 0.80 1.96
N GLY A 76 0.35 1.97 1.93
CA GLY A 76 0.73 3.07 1.04
C GLY A 76 2.15 3.58 1.31
N ALA A 77 2.53 3.73 2.58
CA ALA A 77 3.87 4.13 2.98
C ALA A 77 4.95 3.09 2.60
N VAL A 78 4.62 1.79 2.67
CA VAL A 78 5.51 0.71 2.19
C VAL A 78 5.77 0.85 0.69
N CYS A 79 4.74 1.10 -0.12
CA CYS A 79 4.87 1.28 -1.56
C CYS A 79 5.82 2.45 -1.89
N VAL A 80 5.61 3.61 -1.24
CA VAL A 80 6.47 4.78 -1.42
C VAL A 80 7.91 4.48 -0.98
N THR A 81 8.08 3.73 0.11
CA THR A 81 9.40 3.32 0.62
C THR A 81 10.13 2.43 -0.38
N PHE A 82 9.44 1.46 -0.99
CA PHE A 82 9.99 0.61 -2.04
C PHE A 82 10.37 1.43 -3.28
N GLY A 83 9.51 2.35 -3.71
CA GLY A 83 9.79 3.26 -4.82
C GLY A 83 11.03 4.12 -4.56
N ARG A 84 11.15 4.67 -3.34
CA ARG A 84 12.32 5.45 -2.89
C ARG A 84 13.60 4.61 -2.79
N LYS A 85 13.50 3.37 -2.33
CA LYS A 85 14.64 2.45 -2.29
C LYS A 85 15.15 2.18 -3.69
N LEU A 86 14.24 1.95 -4.64
CA LEU A 86 14.58 1.66 -6.02
C LEU A 86 15.13 2.89 -6.76
N SER A 87 14.63 4.10 -6.48
CA SER A 87 15.16 5.35 -7.07
C SER A 87 16.59 5.69 -6.64
N ARG A 88 17.07 5.07 -5.57
CA ARG A 88 18.45 5.20 -5.10
C ARG A 88 19.42 4.17 -5.70
N LYS A 89 18.93 3.16 -6.42
CA LYS A 89 19.78 2.09 -6.99
C LYS A 89 20.83 2.62 -7.99
N GLY A 90 20.59 3.77 -8.62
CA GLY A 90 21.48 4.39 -9.62
C GLY A 90 22.15 5.68 -9.15
N LYS A 91 22.17 5.97 -7.85
CA LYS A 91 22.94 7.06 -7.23
C LYS A 91 23.98 6.47 -6.31
#